data_AF-A0A3M1KTB0-F1
#
_entry.id   AF-A0A3M1KTB0-F1
#
_cell.length_a   1.000
_cell.length_b   1.000
_cell.length_c   1.000
_cell.angle_alpha   90.00
_cell.angle_beta   90.00
_cell.angle_gamma   90.00
#
_symmetry.space_group_name_H-M   'P 1'
#
loop_
_entity.id
_entity.type
_entity.pdbx_description
1 polymer ?
#
loop_
_entity_poly.entity_id
_entity_poly.type
_entity_poly.pdbx_seq_one_letter_code
_entity_poly.pdbx_strand_id
1 'polypeptide(L)'
;MQQRVLDFIESGGKSEPFERLSLDVFAYQYGRVELYRRFCDSRGVTPATVSDWRHIPAIPADAFKQPLGLGVPAAHVFESSGTTQGPGHRSIHELSSLRTYRLSSMRHFEEMVLPDDPGPMNVLVLGPTADTHPRSSLGQMFSWCAESFGKSVEVVFDGHGRADLERAIEWLDRSSRDRRPALILAITSALSSLFATLRRRNLVFRLPADSRIV
;
A
#
# COMPACT_ATOMS: atom_id res chain seq x y z
N MET A 1 -21.42 8.23 2.75
CA MET A 1 -20.31 8.26 1.78
C MET A 1 -19.42 7.04 1.91
N GLN A 2 -18.73 6.84 3.04
CA GLN A 2 -17.79 5.71 3.20
C GLN A 2 -18.37 4.34 2.82
N GLN A 3 -19.59 4.01 3.27
CA GLN A 3 -20.21 2.72 2.94
C GLN A 3 -20.38 2.52 1.42
N ARG A 4 -20.80 3.55 0.66
CA ARG A 4 -20.90 3.47 -0.80
C ARG A 4 -19.56 3.17 -1.47
N VAL A 5 -18.47 3.77 -0.98
CA VAL A 5 -17.12 3.49 -1.48
C VAL A 5 -16.72 2.04 -1.19
N LEU A 6 -17.07 1.52 -0.01
CA LEU A 6 -16.80 0.12 0.34
C LEU A 6 -17.62 -0.84 -0.53
N ASP A 7 -18.90 -0.58 -0.72
CA ASP A 7 -19.78 -1.39 -1.58
C ASP A 7 -19.27 -1.38 -3.05
N PHE A 8 -18.76 -0.24 -3.52
CA PHE A 8 -18.14 -0.14 -4.84
C PHE A 8 -16.87 -0.99 -4.96
N ILE A 9 -15.98 -0.94 -3.98
CA ILE A 9 -14.77 -1.78 -3.97
C ILE A 9 -15.15 -3.27 -3.86
N GLU A 10 -16.07 -3.64 -2.98
CA GLU A 10 -16.51 -5.03 -2.78
C GLU A 10 -17.17 -5.63 -4.03
N SER A 11 -17.87 -4.82 -4.81
CA SER A 11 -18.53 -5.27 -6.05
C SER A 11 -17.61 -5.30 -7.28
N GLY A 12 -16.32 -4.96 -7.13
CA GLY A 12 -15.40 -4.82 -8.26
C GLY A 12 -15.82 -3.69 -9.20
N GLY A 13 -16.32 -2.59 -8.64
CA GLY A 13 -16.76 -1.41 -9.38
C GLY A 13 -18.13 -1.50 -10.04
N LYS A 14 -19.02 -2.39 -9.54
CA LYS A 14 -20.32 -2.68 -10.18
C LYS A 14 -21.54 -2.15 -9.43
N SER A 15 -21.39 -1.73 -8.17
CA SER A 15 -22.53 -1.29 -7.34
C SER A 15 -23.19 0.01 -7.85
N GLU A 16 -22.42 0.89 -8.50
CA GLU A 16 -22.89 2.13 -9.13
C GLU A 16 -21.87 2.64 -10.16
N PRO A 17 -22.23 3.57 -11.07
CA PRO A 17 -21.28 4.15 -12.03
C PRO A 17 -20.13 4.90 -11.34
N PHE A 18 -18.89 4.62 -11.76
CA PHE A 18 -17.67 5.22 -11.20
C PHE A 18 -17.69 6.75 -11.26
N GLU A 19 -18.16 7.31 -12.37
CA GLU A 19 -18.24 8.75 -12.60
C GLU A 19 -19.10 9.43 -11.53
N ARG A 20 -20.25 8.82 -11.23
CA ARG A 20 -21.20 9.36 -10.25
C ARG A 20 -20.64 9.27 -8.84
N LEU A 21 -20.06 8.13 -8.47
CA LEU A 21 -19.43 7.98 -7.16
C LEU A 21 -18.26 8.96 -6.98
N SER A 22 -17.46 9.18 -8.02
CA SER A 22 -16.31 10.09 -7.99
C SER A 22 -16.73 11.55 -7.77
N LEU A 23 -17.76 12.02 -8.47
CA LEU A 23 -18.32 13.37 -8.28
C LEU A 23 -18.92 13.53 -6.87
N ASP A 24 -19.60 12.51 -6.35
CA ASP A 24 -20.15 12.55 -4.99
C ASP A 24 -19.05 12.55 -3.92
N VAL A 25 -17.98 11.75 -4.10
CA VAL A 25 -16.81 11.76 -3.22
C VAL A 25 -16.12 13.12 -3.26
N PHE A 26 -15.97 13.73 -4.44
CA PHE A 26 -15.46 15.08 -4.59
C PHE A 26 -16.28 16.10 -3.81
N ALA A 27 -17.60 16.11 -3.98
CA ALA A 27 -18.49 17.00 -3.22
C ALA A 27 -18.38 16.78 -1.71
N TYR A 28 -18.29 15.52 -1.28
CA TYR A 28 -18.11 15.15 0.13
C TYR A 28 -16.78 15.69 0.71
N GLN A 29 -15.67 15.52 -0.02
CA GLN A 29 -14.35 16.00 0.38
C GLN A 29 -14.26 17.53 0.34
N TYR A 30 -14.77 18.17 -0.70
CA TYR A 30 -14.84 19.63 -0.82
C TYR A 30 -15.57 20.25 0.38
N GLY A 31 -16.67 19.63 0.84
CA GLY A 31 -17.43 20.14 1.99
C GLY A 31 -16.77 19.91 3.37
N ARG A 32 -15.73 19.08 3.48
CA ARG A 32 -15.18 18.62 4.78
C ARG A 32 -13.69 18.82 4.97
N VAL A 33 -12.91 18.86 3.88
CA VAL A 33 -11.47 19.06 3.92
C VAL A 33 -11.19 20.51 3.56
N GLU A 34 -11.02 21.36 4.57
CA GLU A 34 -10.88 22.81 4.36
C GLU A 34 -9.73 23.16 3.41
N LEU A 35 -8.57 22.50 3.57
CA LEU A 35 -7.42 22.73 2.70
C LEU A 35 -7.72 22.37 1.23
N TYR A 36 -8.47 21.29 1.02
CA TYR A 36 -8.88 20.88 -0.33
C TYR A 36 -9.92 21.82 -0.93
N ARG A 37 -10.88 22.29 -0.12
CA ARG A 37 -11.86 23.31 -0.53
C ARG A 37 -11.17 24.58 -1.02
N ARG A 38 -10.27 25.14 -0.21
CA ARG A 38 -9.49 26.34 -0.55
C ARG A 38 -8.67 26.16 -1.83
N PHE A 39 -8.12 24.97 -2.05
CA PHE A 39 -7.37 24.61 -3.26
C PHE A 39 -8.26 24.51 -4.52
N CYS A 40 -9.50 24.07 -4.36
CA CYS A 40 -10.49 24.03 -5.43
C CYS A 40 -11.02 25.45 -5.74
N ASP A 41 -11.35 26.23 -4.70
CA ASP A 41 -11.78 27.63 -4.80
C ASP A 41 -10.76 28.49 -5.57
N SER A 42 -9.46 28.33 -5.28
CA SER A 42 -8.39 29.08 -5.98
C SER A 42 -8.25 28.74 -7.46
N ARG A 43 -8.86 27.63 -7.92
CA ARG A 43 -8.95 27.25 -9.33
C ARG A 43 -10.31 27.56 -9.96
N GLY A 44 -11.25 28.14 -9.21
CA GLY A 44 -12.62 28.35 -9.68
C GLY A 44 -13.38 27.04 -9.91
N VAL A 45 -12.99 25.97 -9.21
CA VAL A 45 -13.58 24.63 -9.36
C VAL A 45 -14.41 24.28 -8.13
N THR A 46 -15.67 23.92 -8.32
CA THR A 46 -16.61 23.54 -7.26
C THR A 46 -17.44 22.31 -7.67
N PRO A 47 -18.13 21.64 -6.72
CA PRO A 47 -19.06 20.57 -7.05
C PRO A 47 -20.18 20.97 -8.03
N ALA A 48 -20.52 22.26 -8.11
CA ALA A 48 -21.53 22.76 -9.04
C ALA A 48 -20.99 22.98 -10.47
N THR A 49 -19.67 23.15 -10.63
CA THR A 49 -19.05 23.45 -11.93
C THR A 49 -18.41 22.24 -12.59
N VAL A 50 -18.17 21.15 -11.84
CA VAL A 50 -17.54 19.92 -12.34
C VAL A 50 -18.60 18.89 -12.68
N SER A 51 -18.78 18.61 -13.98
CA SER A 51 -19.67 17.55 -14.48
C SER A 51 -18.94 16.26 -14.88
N ASP A 52 -17.61 16.28 -14.91
CA ASP A 52 -16.76 15.15 -15.31
C ASP A 52 -15.67 14.97 -14.25
N TRP A 53 -15.55 13.77 -13.71
CA TRP A 53 -14.60 13.46 -12.64
C TRP A 53 -13.14 13.73 -13.03
N ARG A 54 -12.82 13.70 -14.33
CA ARG A 54 -11.47 14.00 -14.84
C ARG A 54 -11.09 15.47 -14.66
N HIS A 55 -12.06 16.35 -14.42
CA HIS A 55 -11.83 17.77 -14.11
C HIS A 55 -11.72 18.05 -12.61
N ILE A 56 -11.80 17.03 -11.76
CA ILE A 56 -11.56 17.18 -10.32
C ILE A 56 -10.08 17.57 -10.11
N PRO A 57 -9.77 18.67 -9.38
CA PRO A 57 -8.39 19.12 -9.20
C PRO A 57 -7.57 18.10 -8.40
N ALA A 58 -6.46 17.63 -8.99
CA ALA A 58 -5.47 16.83 -8.28
C ALA A 58 -4.67 17.70 -7.30
N ILE A 59 -4.61 17.28 -6.04
CA ILE A 59 -3.84 17.99 -5.02
C ILE A 59 -2.35 17.57 -5.08
N PRO A 60 -1.38 18.50 -5.02
CA PRO A 60 0.03 18.16 -5.00
C PRO A 60 0.40 17.30 -3.79
N ALA A 61 1.36 16.38 -3.95
CA ALA A 61 1.85 15.55 -2.86
C ALA A 61 2.36 16.36 -1.65
N ASP A 62 2.93 17.55 -1.90
CA ASP A 62 3.39 18.48 -0.86
C ASP A 62 2.27 18.97 0.07
N ALA A 63 1.02 18.99 -0.39
CA ALA A 63 -0.11 19.38 0.46
C ALA A 63 -0.33 18.40 1.62
N PHE A 64 0.08 17.14 1.47
CA PHE A 64 0.02 16.13 2.53
C PHE A 64 1.09 16.29 3.61
N LYS A 65 1.97 17.30 3.51
CA LYS A 65 2.83 17.73 4.62
C LYS A 65 2.04 18.48 5.70
N GLN A 66 0.84 18.97 5.34
CA GLN A 66 -0.15 19.49 6.28
C GLN A 66 -1.17 18.38 6.58
N PRO A 67 -1.72 18.31 7.80
CA PRO A 67 -2.75 17.33 8.14
C PRO A 67 -4.01 17.57 7.29
N LEU A 68 -4.21 16.71 6.30
CA LEU A 68 -5.39 16.68 5.41
C LEU A 68 -6.48 15.78 6.01
N GLY A 69 -7.09 16.24 7.11
CA GLY A 69 -8.15 15.51 7.80
C GLY A 69 -9.56 15.88 7.33
N LEU A 70 -10.53 14.98 7.53
CA LEU A 70 -11.97 15.25 7.37
C LEU A 70 -12.59 15.96 8.60
N GLY A 71 -11.76 16.57 9.46
CA GLY A 71 -12.21 17.16 10.73
C GLY A 71 -12.65 16.14 11.79
N VAL A 72 -12.32 14.86 11.60
CA VAL A 72 -12.52 13.79 12.59
C VAL A 72 -11.18 13.43 13.24
N PRO A 73 -11.15 13.08 14.54
CA PRO A 73 -9.92 12.64 15.20
C PRO A 73 -9.29 11.46 14.47
N ALA A 74 -7.98 11.52 14.27
CA ALA A 74 -7.21 10.44 13.69
C ALA A 74 -7.10 9.28 14.68
N ALA A 75 -7.47 8.07 14.25
CA ALA A 75 -7.21 6.83 15.00
C ALA A 75 -5.87 6.20 14.61
N HIS A 76 -5.44 6.46 13.39
CA HIS A 76 -4.20 5.98 12.81
C HIS A 76 -3.50 7.12 12.08
N VAL A 77 -2.18 7.16 12.16
CA VAL A 77 -1.40 8.15 11.42
C VAL A 77 -0.20 7.44 10.78
N PHE A 78 -0.07 7.61 9.46
CA PHE A 78 1.06 7.10 8.69
C PHE A 78 1.93 8.23 8.19
N GLU A 79 3.20 7.91 7.95
CA GLU A 79 4.22 8.84 7.46
C GLU A 79 4.86 8.28 6.20
N SER A 80 5.11 9.16 5.23
CA SER A 80 5.96 8.80 4.09
C SER A 80 7.40 8.52 4.54
N SER A 81 8.17 7.77 3.75
CA SER A 81 9.58 7.48 4.04
C SER A 81 10.49 8.74 4.04
N GLY A 82 10.10 9.80 3.33
CA GLY A 82 10.84 11.06 3.23
C GLY A 82 12.04 11.01 2.27
N THR A 83 12.00 10.13 1.27
CA THR A 83 13.14 9.82 0.37
C THR A 83 13.64 11.00 -0.48
N THR A 84 12.85 12.04 -0.68
CA THR A 84 13.21 13.17 -1.58
C THR A 84 13.76 14.40 -0.85
N GLN A 85 13.34 14.68 0.40
CA GLN A 85 13.73 15.89 1.15
C GLN A 85 14.07 15.64 2.63
N GLY A 86 14.24 14.37 3.02
CA GLY A 86 14.63 13.96 4.37
C GLY A 86 13.45 13.84 5.37
N PRO A 87 13.73 13.37 6.60
CA PRO A 87 12.71 13.04 7.61
C PRO A 87 11.82 14.20 8.04
N GLY A 88 12.32 15.45 7.99
CA GLY A 88 11.57 16.65 8.39
C GLY A 88 10.50 17.12 7.39
N HIS A 89 10.38 16.47 6.22
CA HIS A 89 9.45 16.86 5.15
C HIS A 89 8.50 15.71 4.76
N ARG A 90 8.23 14.78 5.68
CA ARG A 90 7.36 13.64 5.42
C ARG A 90 5.90 14.07 5.33
N SER A 91 5.19 13.50 4.36
CA SER A 91 3.73 13.56 4.34
C SER A 91 3.15 12.80 5.54
N ILE A 92 2.11 13.37 6.14
CA ILE A 92 1.38 12.80 7.28
C ILE A 92 -0.03 12.46 6.80
N HIS A 93 -0.43 11.21 7.01
CA HIS A 93 -1.73 10.69 6.59
C HIS A 93 -2.52 10.27 7.82
N GLU A 94 -3.49 11.11 8.19
CA GLU A 94 -4.39 10.88 9.32
C GLU A 94 -5.64 10.13 8.85
N LEU A 95 -5.91 8.98 9.48
CA LEU A 95 -7.02 8.12 9.14
C LEU A 95 -7.86 7.83 10.39
N SER A 96 -9.17 8.04 10.31
CA SER A 96 -10.11 7.66 11.36
C SER A 96 -10.42 6.16 11.37
N SER A 97 -10.15 5.45 10.27
CA SER A 97 -10.35 4.01 10.13
C SER A 97 -9.48 3.44 9.02
N LEU A 98 -9.02 2.21 9.19
CA LEU A 98 -8.30 1.46 8.15
C LEU A 98 -9.21 0.66 7.21
N ARG A 99 -10.54 0.68 7.39
CA ARG A 99 -11.47 -0.20 6.65
C ARG A 99 -11.37 -0.01 5.13
N THR A 100 -11.48 1.22 4.65
CA THR A 100 -11.36 1.54 3.21
C THR A 100 -9.96 1.23 2.69
N TYR A 101 -8.92 1.53 3.47
CA TYR A 101 -7.55 1.27 3.08
C TYR A 101 -7.26 -0.23 2.95
N ARG A 102 -7.63 -1.03 3.96
CA ARG A 102 -7.46 -2.49 3.95
C ARG A 102 -8.22 -3.11 2.79
N LEU A 103 -9.51 -2.79 2.64
CA LEU A 103 -10.34 -3.36 1.58
C LEU A 103 -9.77 -3.04 0.19
N SER A 104 -9.47 -1.77 -0.08
CA SER A 104 -8.86 -1.35 -1.36
C SER A 104 -7.53 -2.06 -1.63
N SER A 105 -6.65 -2.10 -0.61
CA SER A 105 -5.33 -2.72 -0.74
C SER A 105 -5.42 -4.21 -1.03
N MET A 106 -6.27 -4.95 -0.31
CA MET A 106 -6.36 -6.40 -0.47
C MET A 106 -7.05 -6.77 -1.78
N ARG A 107 -8.14 -6.09 -2.16
CA ARG A 107 -8.80 -6.33 -3.46
C ARG A 107 -7.86 -6.07 -4.63
N HIS A 108 -7.15 -4.95 -4.60
CA HIS A 108 -6.20 -4.63 -5.66
C HIS A 108 -5.03 -5.62 -5.70
N PHE A 109 -4.54 -6.07 -4.54
CA PHE A 109 -3.46 -7.06 -4.48
C PHE A 109 -3.92 -8.41 -5.05
N GLU A 110 -5.10 -8.90 -4.68
CA GLU A 110 -5.70 -10.11 -5.24
C GLU A 110 -5.80 -10.00 -6.77
N GLU A 111 -6.42 -8.93 -7.28
CA GLU A 111 -6.67 -8.76 -8.71
C GLU A 111 -5.39 -8.60 -9.54
N MET A 112 -4.38 -7.90 -9.02
CA MET A 112 -3.20 -7.53 -9.82
C MET A 112 -2.02 -8.47 -9.62
N VAL A 113 -1.88 -9.06 -8.43
CA VAL A 113 -0.73 -9.91 -8.08
C VAL A 113 -1.11 -11.39 -8.10
N LEU A 114 -2.33 -11.72 -7.69
CA LEU A 114 -2.82 -13.09 -7.53
C LEU A 114 -4.12 -13.37 -8.33
N PRO A 115 -4.24 -12.94 -9.60
CA PRO A 115 -5.48 -13.12 -10.37
C PRO A 115 -5.83 -14.59 -10.61
N ASP A 116 -4.83 -15.47 -10.50
CA ASP A 116 -4.89 -16.91 -10.67
C ASP A 116 -5.19 -17.68 -9.37
N ASP A 117 -5.31 -16.98 -8.23
CA ASP A 117 -5.55 -17.56 -6.89
C ASP A 117 -4.67 -18.80 -6.61
N PRO A 118 -3.35 -18.61 -6.39
CA PRO A 118 -2.42 -19.72 -6.16
C PRO A 118 -2.62 -20.42 -4.80
N GLY A 119 -3.63 -20.03 -4.03
CA GLY A 119 -3.83 -20.46 -2.65
C GLY A 119 -2.74 -19.95 -1.70
N PRO A 120 -2.63 -20.53 -0.49
CA PRO A 120 -1.66 -20.09 0.52
C PRO A 120 -0.20 -20.30 0.09
N MET A 121 0.62 -19.26 0.22
CA MET A 121 2.01 -19.19 -0.24
C MET A 121 3.01 -19.19 0.92
N ASN A 122 4.27 -19.51 0.65
CA ASN A 122 5.36 -19.22 1.58
C ASN A 122 5.78 -17.75 1.40
N VAL A 123 5.70 -16.95 2.45
CA VAL A 123 5.92 -15.50 2.39
C VAL A 123 7.26 -15.12 3.00
N LEU A 124 8.05 -14.35 2.25
CA LEU A 124 9.25 -13.68 2.74
C LEU A 124 9.00 -12.17 2.75
N VAL A 125 9.17 -11.53 3.91
CA VAL A 125 9.04 -10.07 4.05
C VAL A 125 10.43 -9.44 4.20
N LEU A 126 10.87 -8.78 3.14
CA LEU A 126 12.10 -7.98 2.99
C LEU A 126 11.77 -6.48 3.02
N GLY A 127 10.96 -6.06 3.99
CA GLY A 127 10.53 -4.68 4.15
C GLY A 127 9.81 -4.46 5.47
N PRO A 128 9.30 -3.23 5.71
CA PRO A 128 8.65 -2.89 6.96
C PRO A 128 7.42 -3.76 7.21
N THR A 129 7.06 -3.91 8.48
CA THR A 129 5.81 -4.51 8.95
C THR A 129 5.10 -3.55 9.90
N ALA A 130 3.83 -3.81 10.23
CA ALA A 130 3.10 -3.03 11.23
C ALA A 130 3.81 -3.02 12.60
N ASP A 131 4.47 -4.13 12.96
CA ASP A 131 5.17 -4.24 14.26
C ASP A 131 6.51 -3.50 14.27
N THR A 132 7.28 -3.58 13.18
CA THR A 132 8.61 -2.96 13.11
C THR A 132 8.54 -1.48 12.78
N HIS A 133 7.57 -1.07 11.97
CA HIS A 133 7.39 0.30 11.49
C HIS A 133 5.90 0.68 11.52
N PRO A 134 5.32 0.91 12.72
CA PRO A 134 3.87 1.16 12.89
C PRO A 134 3.37 2.43 12.18
N ARG A 135 4.28 3.33 11.79
CA ARG A 135 4.00 4.55 11.03
C ARG A 135 4.06 4.34 9.51
N SER A 136 4.42 3.15 9.04
CA SER A 136 4.54 2.82 7.62
C SER A 136 3.23 2.25 7.09
N SER A 137 2.59 2.98 6.17
CA SER A 137 1.41 2.46 5.46
C SER A 137 1.75 1.21 4.64
N LEU A 138 2.95 1.16 4.04
CA LEU A 138 3.46 -0.03 3.34
C LEU A 138 3.70 -1.19 4.31
N GLY A 139 4.23 -0.90 5.51
CA GLY A 139 4.42 -1.91 6.55
C GLY A 139 3.11 -2.55 6.98
N GLN A 140 2.05 -1.73 7.09
CA GLN A 140 0.71 -2.21 7.33
C GLN A 140 0.18 -3.11 6.20
N MET A 141 0.42 -2.73 4.93
CA MET A 141 0.04 -3.56 3.78
C MET A 141 0.78 -4.89 3.75
N PHE A 142 2.09 -4.89 3.99
CA PHE A 142 2.89 -6.12 4.02
C PHE A 142 2.40 -7.07 5.11
N SER A 143 2.07 -6.54 6.29
CA SER A 143 1.45 -7.33 7.35
C SER A 143 0.11 -7.94 6.91
N TRP A 144 -0.77 -7.18 6.26
CA TRP A 144 -2.05 -7.72 5.77
C TRP A 144 -1.88 -8.76 4.67
N CYS A 145 -0.96 -8.56 3.72
CA CYS A 145 -0.68 -9.55 2.67
C CYS A 145 -0.11 -10.83 3.27
N ALA A 146 0.83 -10.72 4.23
CA ALA A 146 1.40 -11.88 4.91
C ALA A 146 0.34 -12.64 5.74
N GLU A 147 -0.55 -11.93 6.42
CA GLU A 147 -1.69 -12.51 7.16
C GLU A 147 -2.68 -13.23 6.23
N SER A 148 -2.98 -12.63 5.08
CA SER A 148 -4.07 -13.09 4.19
C SER A 148 -3.63 -14.22 3.25
N PHE A 149 -2.39 -14.17 2.77
CA PHE A 149 -1.90 -15.09 1.73
C PHE A 149 -0.80 -16.03 2.24
N GLY A 150 -0.31 -15.84 3.47
CA GLY A 150 0.79 -16.62 4.02
C GLY A 150 0.35 -17.93 4.67
N LYS A 151 0.89 -19.05 4.19
CA LYS A 151 0.90 -20.32 4.95
C LYS A 151 2.03 -20.37 5.97
N SER A 152 3.19 -19.88 5.56
CA SER A 152 4.35 -19.64 6.40
C SER A 152 4.86 -18.24 6.10
N VAL A 153 5.26 -17.50 7.12
CA VAL A 153 5.72 -16.11 6.98
C VAL A 153 7.06 -15.98 7.68
N GLU A 154 8.07 -15.48 6.96
CA GLU A 154 9.34 -15.11 7.54
C GLU A 154 9.63 -13.63 7.29
N VAL A 155 9.73 -12.85 8.38
CA VAL A 155 10.13 -11.44 8.34
C VAL A 155 11.64 -11.37 8.59
N VAL A 156 12.36 -10.84 7.60
CA VAL A 156 13.83 -10.71 7.62
C VAL A 156 14.25 -9.25 7.45
N PHE A 157 13.48 -8.34 8.03
CA PHE A 157 13.71 -6.91 8.00
C PHE A 157 13.54 -6.34 9.41
N ASP A 158 14.58 -5.70 9.94
CA ASP A 158 14.61 -5.21 11.31
C ASP A 158 13.98 -3.81 11.44
N GLY A 159 13.74 -3.38 12.69
CA GLY A 159 13.21 -2.04 12.99
C GLY A 159 14.19 -0.88 12.68
N HIS A 160 15.42 -1.18 12.28
CA HIS A 160 16.42 -0.20 11.84
C HIS A 160 16.47 -0.06 10.32
N GLY A 161 15.56 -0.71 9.60
CA GLY A 161 15.46 -0.62 8.15
C GLY A 161 16.48 -1.50 7.41
N ARG A 162 16.99 -2.57 8.03
CA ARG A 162 18.00 -3.46 7.45
C ARG A 162 17.42 -4.85 7.21
N ALA A 163 17.73 -5.40 6.03
CA ALA A 163 17.39 -6.77 5.68
C ALA A 163 18.48 -7.75 6.17
N ASP A 164 18.07 -8.83 6.82
CA ASP A 164 18.94 -9.96 7.14
C ASP A 164 19.09 -10.84 5.90
N LEU A 165 20.19 -10.62 5.17
CA LEU A 165 20.44 -11.29 3.89
C LEU A 165 20.78 -12.77 4.05
N GLU A 166 21.38 -13.19 5.16
CA GLU A 166 21.69 -14.61 5.37
C GLU A 166 20.39 -15.38 5.57
N ARG A 167 19.51 -14.90 6.45
CA ARG A 167 18.19 -15.51 6.65
C ARG A 167 17.34 -15.51 5.38
N ALA A 168 17.40 -14.44 4.58
CA ALA A 168 16.74 -14.39 3.29
C ALA A 168 17.27 -15.48 2.32
N ILE A 169 18.59 -15.69 2.27
CA ILE A 169 19.21 -16.72 1.43
C ILE A 169 18.82 -18.13 1.91
N GLU A 170 18.86 -18.37 3.23
CA GLU A 170 18.40 -19.64 3.80
C GLU A 170 16.93 -19.92 3.51
N TRP A 171 16.08 -18.89 3.58
CA TRP A 171 14.69 -18.99 3.22
C TRP A 171 14.51 -19.32 1.73
N LEU A 172 15.24 -18.66 0.83
CA LEU A 172 15.19 -18.93 -0.61
C LEU A 172 15.61 -20.37 -0.92
N ASP A 173 16.65 -20.85 -0.23
CA ASP A 173 17.13 -22.22 -0.36
C ASP A 173 16.06 -23.24 0.08
N ARG A 174 15.40 -23.01 1.22
CA ARG A 174 14.26 -23.83 1.67
C ARG A 174 13.09 -23.78 0.68
N SER A 175 12.65 -22.59 0.31
CA SER A 175 11.51 -22.35 -0.59
C SER A 175 11.74 -22.92 -1.99
N SER A 176 12.98 -22.96 -2.48
CA SER A 176 13.32 -23.57 -3.78
C SER A 176 13.12 -25.09 -3.83
N ARG A 177 13.07 -25.75 -2.67
CA ARG A 177 12.83 -27.20 -2.54
C ARG A 177 11.40 -27.54 -2.15
N ASP A 178 10.59 -26.55 -1.74
CA ASP A 178 9.16 -26.72 -1.51
C ASP A 178 8.42 -26.76 -2.87
N ARG A 179 7.23 -27.35 -2.89
CA ARG A 179 6.32 -27.30 -4.04
C ARG A 179 5.37 -26.11 -3.96
N ARG A 180 5.28 -25.43 -2.81
CA ARG A 180 4.40 -24.28 -2.61
C ARG A 180 4.98 -23.01 -3.23
N PRO A 181 4.18 -22.23 -3.96
CA PRO A 181 4.58 -20.92 -4.46
C PRO A 181 5.09 -19.99 -3.36
N ALA A 182 6.05 -19.15 -3.72
CA ALA A 182 6.65 -18.15 -2.85
C ALA A 182 6.10 -16.75 -3.15
N LEU A 183 5.81 -15.95 -2.12
CA LEU A 183 5.51 -14.54 -2.23
C LEU A 183 6.58 -13.74 -1.49
N ILE A 184 7.36 -12.96 -2.23
CA ILE A 184 8.38 -12.08 -1.66
C ILE A 184 7.83 -10.66 -1.67
N LEU A 185 7.65 -10.08 -0.48
CA LEU A 185 7.25 -8.69 -0.27
C LEU A 185 8.49 -7.87 0.09
N ALA A 186 8.95 -6.99 -0.80
CA ALA A 186 10.23 -6.32 -0.64
C ALA A 186 10.19 -4.82 -0.93
N ILE A 187 11.05 -4.07 -0.26
CA ILE A 187 11.41 -2.72 -0.72
C ILE A 187 12.61 -2.78 -1.67
N THR A 188 12.71 -1.82 -2.58
CA THR A 188 13.75 -1.76 -3.62
C THR A 188 15.17 -1.88 -3.06
N SER A 189 15.46 -1.23 -1.93
CA SER A 189 16.79 -1.24 -1.32
C SER A 189 17.17 -2.62 -0.77
N ALA A 190 16.22 -3.32 -0.13
CA ALA A 190 16.42 -4.68 0.38
C ALA A 190 16.61 -5.67 -0.77
N LEU A 191 15.77 -5.58 -1.81
CA LEU A 191 15.86 -6.44 -2.99
C LEU A 191 17.19 -6.22 -3.75
N SER A 192 17.62 -4.96 -3.90
CA SER A 192 18.91 -4.63 -4.51
C SER A 192 20.09 -5.23 -3.73
N SER A 193 20.02 -5.17 -2.40
CA SER A 193 21.06 -5.70 -1.51
C SER A 193 21.13 -7.24 -1.57
N LEU A 194 19.96 -7.88 -1.64
CA LEU A 194 19.85 -9.32 -1.85
C LEU A 194 20.43 -9.73 -3.21
N PHE A 195 19.99 -9.12 -4.31
CA PHE A 195 20.49 -9.45 -5.65
C PHE A 195 21.99 -9.21 -5.80
N ALA A 196 22.52 -8.13 -5.24
CA ALA A 196 23.97 -7.89 -5.23
C ALA A 196 24.73 -9.01 -4.49
N THR A 197 24.17 -9.49 -3.38
CA THR A 197 24.77 -10.58 -2.59
C THR A 197 24.71 -11.92 -3.31
N LEU A 198 23.56 -12.26 -3.90
CA LEU A 198 23.39 -13.47 -4.70
C LEU A 198 24.38 -13.49 -5.88
N ARG A 199 24.51 -12.38 -6.60
CA ARG A 199 25.47 -12.25 -7.71
C ARG A 199 26.91 -12.41 -7.25
N ARG A 200 27.30 -11.76 -6.15
CA ARG A 200 28.66 -11.84 -5.59
C ARG A 200 29.02 -13.26 -5.15
N ARG A 201 28.05 -14.02 -4.65
CA ARG A 201 28.23 -15.42 -4.20
C ARG A 201 27.95 -16.46 -5.28
N ASN A 202 27.61 -16.04 -6.50
CA ASN A 202 27.21 -16.92 -7.60
C ASN A 202 26.07 -17.88 -7.22
N LEU A 203 25.09 -17.39 -6.45
CA LEU A 203 23.93 -18.16 -6.00
C LEU A 203 22.74 -17.93 -6.94
N VAL A 204 22.03 -19.01 -7.27
CA VAL A 204 20.82 -19.00 -8.09
C VAL A 204 19.78 -19.90 -7.45
N PHE A 205 18.58 -19.36 -7.23
CA PHE A 205 17.44 -20.10 -6.70
C PHE A 205 16.33 -20.15 -7.75
N ARG A 206 15.71 -21.32 -7.92
CA ARG A 206 14.50 -21.48 -8.72
C ARG A 206 13.35 -21.73 -7.77
N LEU A 207 12.50 -20.73 -7.63
CA LEU A 207 11.27 -20.86 -6.83
C LEU A 207 10.21 -21.61 -7.64
N PRO A 208 9.22 -22.22 -6.99
CA PRO A 208 8.13 -22.91 -7.67
C PRO A 208 7.41 -22.00 -8.67
N ALA A 209 6.74 -22.63 -9.64
CA ALA A 209 5.82 -21.92 -10.52
C ALA A 209 4.83 -21.09 -9.70
N ASP A 210 4.36 -20.00 -10.29
CA ASP A 210 3.40 -19.09 -9.68
C ASP A 210 3.91 -18.29 -8.47
N SER A 211 5.21 -18.36 -8.18
CA SER A 211 5.84 -17.44 -7.22
C SER A 211 5.81 -15.99 -7.71
N ARG A 212 5.76 -15.04 -6.77
CA ARG A 212 5.69 -13.59 -7.03
C ARG A 212 6.75 -12.85 -6.22
N ILE A 213 7.27 -11.77 -6.79
CA ILE A 213 8.07 -10.77 -6.08
C ILE A 213 7.36 -9.43 -6.28
N VAL A 214 7.04 -8.76 -5.17
CA VAL A 214 6.32 -7.47 -5.13
C VAL A 214 7.13 -6.47 -4.33
#